data_AF-D8UDD5-F1
#
_entry.id   AF-D8UDD5-F1
#
_cell.length_a   1.000
_cell.length_b   1.000
_cell.length_c   1.000
_cell.angle_alpha   90.00
_cell.angle_beta   90.00
_cell.angle_gamma   90.00
#
_symmetry.space_group_name_H-M   'P 1'
#
loop_
_entity.id
_entity.type
_entity.pdbx_description
1 polymer ?
#
loop_
_entity_poly.entity_id
_entity_poly.type
_entity_poly.pdbx_seq_one_letter_code
_entity_poly.pdbx_strand_id
1 'polypeptide(L)'
;MEGGGPPPPPPPPGGFRPPGNMFPGGLAPGVMRPPMVLPQQTRYFNQPGGMPQQPGLIAQGQAPVPRPPPVPVLSEEQQQKLIDEKAKKWLQLNSKRYGDKRKFGFVEAPKEDMPPEHVRKIIRDHGDMSSRKFRHDKRVYLGALKFVPHAVFKLLENMPMPWEQ
;
A
#
# COMPACT_ATOMS: atom_id res chain seq x y z
N MET A 1 20.31 -39.10 45.52
CA MET A 1 21.23 -38.37 44.62
C MET A 1 21.48 -39.35 43.48
N GLU A 2 21.04 -39.18 42.24
CA GLU A 2 20.83 -38.01 41.36
C GLU A 2 19.63 -38.34 40.43
N GLY A 3 18.74 -37.46 40.00
CA GLY A 3 19.00 -36.16 39.37
C GLY A 3 18.78 -36.20 37.84
N GLY A 4 17.76 -36.92 37.34
CA GLY A 4 17.45 -36.99 35.89
C GLY A 4 16.60 -35.80 35.43
N GLY A 5 17.25 -34.73 34.95
CA GLY A 5 16.58 -33.58 34.34
C GLY A 5 15.96 -33.89 32.97
N PRO A 6 14.97 -33.09 32.51
CA PRO A 6 14.32 -33.31 31.22
C PRO A 6 15.28 -33.08 30.04
N PRO A 7 15.04 -33.74 28.88
CA PRO A 7 15.92 -33.66 27.73
C PRO A 7 15.96 -32.24 27.12
N PRO A 8 17.08 -31.82 26.50
CA PRO A 8 17.22 -30.49 25.93
C PRO A 8 16.32 -30.30 24.70
N PRO A 9 15.86 -29.05 24.43
CA PRO A 9 15.03 -28.74 23.29
C PRO A 9 15.79 -28.88 21.94
N PRO A 10 15.09 -29.13 20.84
CA PRO A 10 15.70 -29.24 19.51
C PRO A 10 16.28 -27.89 19.04
N PRO A 11 17.33 -27.91 18.21
CA PRO A 11 17.91 -26.69 17.67
C PRO A 11 16.92 -25.96 16.74
N PRO A 12 16.99 -24.62 16.64
CA PRO A 12 16.13 -23.86 15.75
C PRO A 12 16.37 -24.26 14.29
N PRO A 13 15.33 -24.22 13.43
CA PRO A 13 15.48 -24.49 12.01
C PRO A 13 16.51 -23.53 11.42
N GLY A 14 17.51 -24.09 10.73
CA GLY A 14 18.65 -23.35 10.18
C GLY A 14 18.21 -22.14 9.38
N GLY A 15 18.41 -20.95 9.96
CA GLY A 15 18.27 -19.69 9.27
C GLY A 15 19.24 -19.67 8.10
N PHE A 16 18.71 -19.49 6.89
CA PHE A 16 19.48 -19.18 5.70
C PHE A 16 20.37 -17.97 6.01
N ARG A 17 21.67 -18.21 6.17
CA ARG A 17 22.67 -17.15 6.15
C ARG A 17 22.66 -16.57 4.73
N PRO A 18 22.40 -15.27 4.52
CA PRO A 18 22.62 -14.67 3.21
C PRO A 18 24.11 -14.80 2.88
N PRO A 19 24.49 -15.20 1.66
CA PRO A 19 25.89 -15.24 1.27
C PRO A 19 26.49 -13.85 1.41
N GLY A 20 27.61 -13.78 2.12
CA GLY A 20 28.36 -12.55 2.32
C GLY A 20 28.72 -11.90 0.99
N ASN A 21 28.51 -10.59 0.94
CA ASN A 21 29.04 -9.71 -0.08
C ASN A 21 30.58 -9.79 -0.10
N MET A 22 31.15 -10.57 -1.01
CA MET A 22 32.50 -10.30 -1.52
C MET A 22 32.39 -9.25 -2.63
N PHE A 23 32.51 -7.97 -2.28
CA PHE A 23 32.88 -6.92 -3.22
C PHE A 23 34.09 -6.17 -2.67
N PRO A 24 35.29 -6.31 -3.29
CA PRO A 24 36.37 -5.38 -3.09
C PRO A 24 36.12 -4.14 -3.96
N GLY A 25 36.23 -2.95 -3.36
CA GLY A 25 36.53 -1.70 -4.06
C GLY A 25 35.49 -1.18 -5.05
N GLY A 26 34.77 -0.12 -4.67
CA GLY A 26 33.93 0.62 -5.61
C GLY A 26 33.08 1.68 -4.93
N LEU A 27 33.72 2.75 -4.46
CA LEU A 27 33.03 3.99 -4.10
C LEU A 27 32.39 4.57 -5.36
N ALA A 28 31.06 4.65 -5.39
CA ALA A 28 30.33 5.49 -6.32
C ALA A 28 29.68 6.65 -5.53
N PRO A 29 29.88 7.91 -5.96
CA PRO A 29 29.39 9.09 -5.25
C PRO A 29 27.91 9.34 -5.56
N GLY A 30 27.19 9.95 -4.62
CA GLY A 30 26.00 10.72 -4.97
C GLY A 30 24.62 10.21 -4.52
N VAL A 31 24.52 9.41 -3.45
CA VAL A 31 23.22 9.21 -2.78
C VAL A 31 23.31 9.67 -1.34
N MET A 32 22.93 10.93 -1.08
CA MET A 32 22.68 11.41 0.27
C MET A 32 21.59 10.51 0.89
N ARG A 33 21.97 9.76 1.93
CA ARG A 33 21.02 9.05 2.77
C ARG A 33 20.16 10.12 3.46
N PRO A 34 18.82 10.10 3.34
CA PRO A 34 17.99 11.02 4.10
C PRO A 34 18.17 10.75 5.60
N PRO A 35 18.20 11.78 6.46
CA PRO A 35 18.31 11.58 7.90
C PRO A 35 17.04 10.89 8.40
N MET A 36 17.22 9.74 9.05
CA MET A 36 16.16 9.05 9.81
C MET A 36 15.79 9.93 11.01
N VAL A 37 14.72 10.70 10.90
CA VAL A 37 14.06 11.29 12.08
C VAL A 37 13.23 10.19 12.71
N LEU A 38 13.69 9.70 13.87
CA LEU A 38 12.94 8.80 14.74
C LEU A 38 11.58 9.44 15.05
N PRO A 39 10.44 8.78 14.80
CA PRO A 39 9.17 9.28 15.34
C PRO A 39 9.21 9.09 16.85
N GLN A 40 9.36 10.21 17.57
CA GLN A 40 9.07 10.28 18.99
C GLN A 40 7.66 9.72 19.22
N GLN A 41 7.63 8.60 19.94
CA GLN A 41 6.43 7.92 20.37
C GLN A 41 5.62 8.89 21.22
N THR A 42 4.49 9.38 20.72
CA THR A 42 3.53 10.14 21.53
C THR A 42 2.95 9.20 22.58
N ARG A 43 3.63 9.13 23.72
CA ARG A 43 3.10 8.57 24.96
C ARG A 43 1.87 9.39 25.33
N TYR A 44 0.68 8.84 25.07
CA TYR A 44 -0.55 9.27 25.73
C TYR A 44 -0.40 8.96 27.23
N PHE A 45 0.11 9.94 27.96
CA PHE A 45 0.18 9.92 29.41
C PHE A 45 -1.18 10.36 29.95
N ASN A 46 -2.00 9.36 30.24
CA ASN A 46 -3.19 9.49 31.04
C ASN A 46 -2.76 9.73 32.50
N GLN A 47 -2.94 10.95 33.01
CA GLN A 47 -2.88 11.20 34.45
C GLN A 47 -3.96 12.22 34.86
N PRO A 48 -4.80 11.89 35.86
CA PRO A 48 -5.88 12.74 36.30
C PRO A 48 -5.36 13.78 37.31
N GLY A 49 -5.94 14.98 37.28
CA GLY A 49 -5.98 15.88 38.44
C GLY A 49 -4.66 16.59 38.80
N GLY A 50 -4.58 17.87 38.45
CA GLY A 50 -3.58 18.79 38.99
C GLY A 50 -3.82 20.20 38.49
N MET A 51 -4.59 20.99 39.24
CA MET A 51 -4.70 22.43 38.99
C MET A 51 -3.34 23.10 39.26
N PRO A 52 -2.76 23.87 38.32
CA PRO A 52 -1.71 24.80 38.69
C PRO A 52 -2.36 26.07 39.30
N GLN A 53 -2.20 26.25 40.62
CA GLN A 53 -2.41 27.54 41.26
C GLN A 53 -1.42 28.56 40.70
N GLN A 54 -1.91 29.72 40.25
CA GLN A 54 -1.07 30.88 39.96
C GLN A 54 -0.86 31.70 41.25
N PRO A 55 0.38 32.07 41.61
CA PRO A 55 0.64 33.08 42.63
C PRO A 55 0.24 34.47 42.12
N GLY A 56 -0.44 35.25 42.97
CA GLY A 56 -1.06 36.51 42.60
C GLY A 56 -0.13 37.74 42.46
N LEU A 57 -0.82 38.89 42.36
CA LEU A 57 -0.35 40.27 42.09
C LEU A 57 -0.19 40.50 40.59
N ILE A 58 -0.94 41.39 39.91
CA ILE A 58 -1.10 42.83 40.16
C ILE A 58 -2.34 43.33 39.40
N ALA A 59 -3.09 44.24 40.02
CA ALA A 59 -4.13 45.03 39.35
C ALA A 59 -3.46 46.00 38.35
N GLN A 60 -3.66 45.77 37.05
CA GLN A 60 -3.45 46.77 36.00
C GLN A 60 -4.66 46.81 35.09
N GLY A 61 -5.06 48.04 34.76
CA GLY A 61 -6.33 48.37 34.12
C GLY A 61 -6.65 47.56 32.87
N GLN A 62 -7.95 47.31 32.70
CA GLN A 62 -8.51 46.74 31.48
C GLN A 62 -8.17 47.65 30.29
N ALA A 63 -7.10 47.32 29.57
CA ALA A 63 -6.95 47.78 28.19
C ALA A 63 -8.11 47.17 27.38
N PRO A 64 -8.83 47.94 26.56
CA PRO A 64 -9.90 47.40 25.75
C PRO A 64 -9.31 46.36 24.80
N VAL A 65 -9.86 45.14 24.85
CA VAL A 65 -9.53 44.10 23.88
C VAL A 65 -9.71 44.68 22.46
N PRO A 66 -8.74 44.51 21.54
CA PRO A 66 -8.91 45.00 20.18
C PRO A 66 -10.16 44.32 19.61
N ARG A 67 -11.14 45.16 19.23
CA ARG A 67 -12.37 44.73 18.58
C ARG A 67 -11.98 43.84 17.40
N PRO A 68 -12.56 42.64 17.23
CA PRO A 68 -12.28 41.82 16.06
C PRO A 68 -12.52 42.67 14.81
N PRO A 69 -11.65 42.58 13.78
CA PRO A 69 -11.84 43.36 12.56
C PRO A 69 -13.26 43.15 12.06
N PRO A 70 -13.93 44.22 11.55
CA PRO A 70 -15.28 44.08 11.03
C PRO A 70 -15.23 42.99 9.97
N VAL A 71 -15.87 41.87 10.27
CA VAL A 71 -16.09 40.82 9.28
C VAL A 71 -16.78 41.53 8.11
N PRO A 72 -16.25 41.47 6.88
CA PRO A 72 -16.98 42.01 5.75
C PRO A 72 -18.35 41.34 5.79
N VAL A 73 -19.40 42.16 5.96
CA VAL A 73 -20.77 41.69 6.02
C VAL A 73 -21.07 41.22 4.60
N LEU A 74 -20.70 39.98 4.32
CA LEU A 74 -21.02 39.29 3.10
C LEU A 74 -22.53 39.34 2.98
N SER A 75 -23.02 39.75 1.82
CA SER A 75 -24.47 39.77 1.56
C SER A 75 -25.02 38.37 1.83
N GLU A 76 -26.24 38.24 2.36
CA GLU A 76 -26.85 36.94 2.67
C GLU A 76 -26.75 35.95 1.49
N GLU A 77 -26.83 36.47 0.26
CA GLU A 77 -26.58 35.73 -0.99
C GLU A 77 -25.15 35.18 -1.14
N GLN A 78 -24.13 35.95 -0.79
CA GLN A 78 -22.73 35.51 -0.87
C GLN A 78 -22.45 34.45 0.19
N GLN A 79 -23.05 34.59 1.36
CA GLN A 79 -22.93 33.63 2.45
C GLN A 79 -23.64 32.32 2.10
N GLN A 80 -24.81 32.39 1.47
CA GLN A 80 -25.51 31.23 0.93
C GLN A 80 -24.68 30.51 -0.15
N LYS A 81 -24.09 31.26 -1.10
CA LYS A 81 -23.20 30.69 -2.12
C LYS A 81 -22.00 29.95 -1.54
N LEU A 82 -21.35 30.51 -0.51
CA LEU A 82 -20.22 29.87 0.16
C LEU A 82 -20.63 28.59 0.91
N ILE A 83 -21.81 28.58 1.53
CA ILE A 83 -22.36 27.41 2.21
C ILE A 83 -22.69 26.32 1.18
N ASP A 84 -23.30 26.67 0.06
CA ASP A 84 -23.63 25.74 -1.02
C ASP A 84 -22.37 25.14 -1.64
N GLU A 85 -21.32 25.94 -1.85
CA GLU A 85 -20.02 25.45 -2.31
C GLU A 85 -19.37 24.50 -1.31
N LYS A 86 -19.45 24.82 -0.01
CA LYS A 86 -18.92 23.96 1.06
C LYS A 86 -19.68 22.64 1.14
N ALA A 87 -21.00 22.68 1.00
CA ALA A 87 -21.85 21.49 0.96
C ALA A 87 -21.51 20.59 -0.24
N LYS A 88 -21.34 21.18 -1.43
CA LYS A 88 -20.92 20.45 -2.64
C LYS A 88 -19.54 19.80 -2.45
N LYS A 89 -18.56 20.54 -1.93
CA LYS A 89 -17.21 20.01 -1.65
C LYS A 89 -17.24 18.88 -0.62
N TRP A 90 -18.05 19.04 0.43
CA TRP A 90 -18.22 18.00 1.46
C TRP A 90 -18.85 16.73 0.88
N LEU A 91 -19.90 16.87 0.07
CA LEU A 91 -20.55 15.74 -0.60
C LEU A 91 -19.57 14.98 -1.51
N GLN A 92 -18.81 15.69 -2.35
CA GLN A 92 -17.79 15.08 -3.20
C GLN A 92 -16.74 14.32 -2.38
N LEU A 93 -16.26 14.91 -1.28
CA LEU A 93 -15.27 14.28 -0.41
C LEU A 93 -15.85 13.06 0.32
N ASN A 94 -17.10 13.12 0.76
CA ASN A 94 -17.78 12.04 1.47
C ASN A 94 -18.07 10.86 0.52
N SER A 95 -18.68 11.14 -0.64
CA SER A 95 -18.94 10.16 -1.70
C SER A 95 -17.64 9.53 -2.21
N LYS A 96 -16.57 10.33 -2.34
CA LYS A 96 -15.25 9.77 -2.60
C LYS A 96 -14.84 8.89 -1.42
N ARG A 97 -14.70 9.41 -0.19
CA ARG A 97 -14.15 8.73 1.00
C ARG A 97 -14.79 7.36 1.26
N TYR A 98 -16.11 7.27 1.18
CA TYR A 98 -16.88 6.09 1.57
C TYR A 98 -17.52 5.32 0.39
N GLY A 99 -17.02 5.53 -0.83
CA GLY A 99 -17.49 4.78 -2.00
C GLY A 99 -17.25 3.28 -1.88
N ASP A 100 -18.09 2.46 -2.52
CA ASP A 100 -18.12 1.00 -2.37
C ASP A 100 -16.79 0.31 -2.69
N LYS A 101 -16.00 0.85 -3.64
CA LYS A 101 -14.66 0.36 -3.99
C LYS A 101 -13.64 0.41 -2.84
N ARG A 102 -13.94 1.18 -1.79
CA ARG A 102 -13.08 1.32 -0.59
C ARG A 102 -13.68 0.69 0.65
N LYS A 103 -14.83 0.02 0.53
CA LYS A 103 -15.39 -0.77 1.62
C LYS A 103 -14.53 -2.02 1.82
N PHE A 104 -14.37 -2.39 3.08
CA PHE A 104 -13.74 -3.65 3.45
C PHE A 104 -14.55 -4.80 2.85
N GLY A 105 -13.86 -5.76 2.21
CA GLY A 105 -14.52 -6.86 1.49
C GLY A 105 -14.99 -6.51 0.07
N PHE A 106 -14.61 -5.35 -0.48
CA PHE A 106 -14.82 -5.08 -1.91
C PHE A 106 -14.02 -6.10 -2.74
N VAL A 107 -14.74 -6.89 -3.53
CA VAL A 107 -14.16 -7.79 -4.53
C VAL A 107 -14.04 -7.01 -5.82
N GLU A 108 -12.84 -7.00 -6.39
CA GLU A 108 -12.58 -6.35 -7.67
C GLU A 108 -13.47 -6.95 -8.76
N ALA A 109 -13.77 -6.14 -9.78
CA ALA A 109 -14.53 -6.62 -10.92
C ALA A 109 -13.88 -7.89 -11.51
N PRO A 110 -14.68 -8.84 -11.99
CA PRO A 110 -14.15 -10.03 -12.64
C PRO A 110 -13.27 -9.64 -13.82
N LYS A 111 -12.24 -10.45 -14.09
CA LYS A 111 -11.36 -10.24 -15.23
C LYS A 111 -12.17 -10.45 -16.51
N GLU A 112 -12.31 -9.41 -17.30
CA GLU A 112 -12.93 -9.50 -18.62
C GLU A 112 -11.99 -10.20 -19.62
N ASP A 113 -12.57 -10.84 -20.62
CA ASP A 113 -11.82 -11.57 -21.63
C ASP A 113 -11.03 -10.61 -22.54
N MET A 114 -9.73 -10.83 -22.61
CA MET A 114 -8.83 -10.04 -23.45
C MET A 114 -9.01 -10.41 -24.93
N PRO A 115 -8.79 -9.48 -25.87
CA PRO A 115 -8.88 -9.76 -27.30
C PRO A 115 -7.98 -10.94 -27.69
N PRO A 116 -8.47 -11.90 -28.49
CA PRO A 116 -7.73 -13.13 -28.81
C PRO A 116 -6.43 -12.87 -29.57
N GLU A 117 -6.34 -11.74 -30.30
CA GLU A 117 -5.11 -11.32 -30.99
C GLU A 117 -3.95 -11.02 -30.06
N HIS A 118 -4.23 -10.67 -28.80
CA HIS A 118 -3.18 -10.38 -27.82
C HIS A 118 -2.32 -11.62 -27.57
N VAL A 119 -2.95 -12.76 -27.30
CA VAL A 119 -2.26 -14.04 -27.07
C VAL A 119 -1.58 -14.50 -28.36
N ARG A 120 -2.29 -14.43 -29.50
CA ARG A 120 -1.74 -14.83 -30.81
C ARG A 120 -0.47 -14.05 -31.15
N LYS A 121 -0.45 -12.75 -30.92
CA LYS A 121 0.73 -11.90 -31.14
C LYS A 121 1.88 -12.27 -30.21
N ILE A 122 1.62 -12.46 -28.91
CA ILE A 122 2.68 -12.85 -27.97
C ILE A 122 3.36 -14.16 -28.39
N ILE A 123 2.57 -15.20 -28.73
CA ILE A 123 3.13 -16.49 -29.14
C ILE A 123 3.91 -16.37 -30.45
N ARG A 124 3.38 -15.65 -31.44
CA ARG A 124 4.09 -15.38 -32.72
C ARG A 124 5.40 -14.62 -32.50
N ASP A 125 5.39 -13.59 -31.66
CA ASP A 125 6.55 -12.74 -31.41
C ASP A 125 7.66 -13.48 -30.65
N HIS A 126 7.31 -14.37 -29.71
CA HIS A 126 8.27 -15.17 -28.95
C HIS A 126 8.85 -16.33 -29.76
N GLY A 127 8.03 -16.95 -30.61
CA GLY A 127 8.43 -18.02 -31.53
C GLY A 127 9.22 -19.13 -30.81
N ASP A 128 10.45 -19.33 -31.25
CA ASP A 128 11.38 -20.35 -30.75
C ASP A 128 12.30 -19.86 -29.61
N MET A 129 12.06 -18.66 -29.06
CA MET A 129 12.86 -18.03 -28.02
C MET A 129 14.34 -17.80 -28.41
N SER A 130 14.71 -17.87 -29.69
CA SER A 130 16.10 -17.67 -30.15
C SER A 130 16.56 -16.22 -29.99
N SER A 131 15.65 -15.26 -30.16
CA SER A 131 15.93 -13.83 -30.05
C SER A 131 16.38 -13.41 -28.65
N ARG A 132 17.42 -12.57 -28.59
CA ARG A 132 17.96 -12.00 -27.33
C ARG A 132 16.94 -11.13 -26.60
N LYS A 133 15.96 -10.57 -27.30
CA LYS A 133 14.91 -9.70 -26.73
C LYS A 133 14.13 -10.41 -25.61
N PHE A 134 13.83 -11.70 -25.79
CA PHE A 134 13.02 -12.50 -24.87
C PHE A 134 13.86 -13.34 -23.90
N ARG A 135 15.10 -12.91 -23.60
CA ARG A 135 16.02 -13.66 -22.71
C ARG A 135 15.46 -13.85 -21.29
N HIS A 136 14.72 -12.87 -20.78
CA HIS A 136 14.15 -12.91 -19.43
C HIS A 136 13.03 -13.95 -19.31
N ASP A 137 12.26 -14.14 -20.38
CA ASP A 137 11.08 -15.01 -20.35
C ASP A 137 11.45 -16.50 -20.44
N LYS A 138 12.66 -16.84 -20.91
CA LYS A 138 13.14 -18.25 -21.01
C LYS A 138 13.02 -19.02 -19.71
N ARG A 139 13.38 -18.39 -18.57
CA ARG A 139 13.28 -19.03 -17.26
C ARG A 139 11.82 -19.30 -16.88
N VAL A 140 10.91 -18.41 -17.28
CA VAL A 140 9.47 -18.56 -17.03
C VAL A 140 8.90 -19.71 -17.87
N TYR A 141 9.26 -19.80 -19.16
CA TYR A 141 8.85 -20.92 -20.02
C TYR A 141 9.29 -22.28 -19.45
N LEU A 142 10.53 -22.38 -18.95
CA LEU A 142 10.99 -23.60 -18.27
C LEU A 142 10.19 -23.89 -16.99
N GLY A 143 9.87 -22.86 -16.19
CA GLY A 143 9.05 -23.01 -15.00
C GLY A 143 7.61 -23.44 -15.28
N ALA A 144 7.07 -23.07 -16.45
CA ALA A 144 5.72 -23.44 -16.88
C ALA A 144 5.61 -24.91 -17.29
N LEU A 145 6.73 -25.58 -17.64
CA LEU A 145 6.73 -27.00 -18.04
C LEU A 145 6.08 -27.92 -17.00
N LYS A 146 6.19 -27.59 -15.72
CA LYS A 146 5.57 -28.37 -14.64
C LYS A 146 4.04 -28.43 -14.72
N PHE A 147 3.41 -27.47 -15.39
CA PHE A 147 1.95 -27.39 -15.56
C PHE A 147 1.47 -27.97 -16.89
N VAL A 148 2.38 -28.44 -17.75
CA VAL A 148 2.02 -29.07 -19.04
C VAL A 148 1.04 -30.22 -18.87
N PRO A 149 1.18 -31.15 -17.90
CA PRO A 149 0.20 -32.22 -17.72
C PRO A 149 -1.23 -31.69 -17.47
N HIS A 150 -1.36 -30.61 -16.70
CA HIS A 150 -2.66 -30.00 -16.43
C HIS A 150 -3.23 -29.30 -17.67
N ALA A 151 -2.39 -28.59 -18.43
CA ALA A 151 -2.79 -27.92 -19.67
C ALA A 151 -3.23 -28.92 -20.75
N VAL A 152 -2.50 -30.03 -20.90
CA VAL A 152 -2.84 -31.10 -21.85
C VAL A 152 -4.15 -31.76 -21.47
N PHE A 153 -4.37 -32.06 -20.18
CA PHE A 153 -5.65 -32.59 -19.71
C PHE A 153 -6.82 -31.67 -20.08
N LYS A 154 -6.68 -30.37 -19.82
CA LYS A 154 -7.72 -29.38 -20.17
C LYS A 154 -7.91 -29.18 -21.66
N LEU A 155 -6.86 -29.36 -22.47
CA LEU A 155 -6.98 -29.34 -23.93
C LEU A 155 -7.79 -30.53 -24.43
N LEU A 156 -7.51 -31.73 -23.92
CA LEU A 156 -8.18 -32.95 -24.35
C LEU A 156 -9.63 -33.05 -23.86
N GLU A 157 -9.95 -32.44 -22.72
CA GLU A 157 -11.33 -32.31 -22.22
C GLU A 157 -12.24 -31.55 -23.21
N ASN A 158 -11.66 -30.65 -24.01
CA ASN A 158 -12.39 -29.81 -24.97
C ASN A 158 -12.15 -30.23 -26.43
N MET A 159 -11.79 -31.49 -26.70
CA MET A 159 -11.75 -31.96 -28.09
C MET A 159 -13.15 -31.83 -28.71
N PRO A 160 -13.28 -31.17 -29.87
CA PRO A 160 -14.58 -30.96 -30.48
C PRO A 160 -15.18 -32.31 -30.80
N MET A 161 -16.45 -32.45 -30.46
CA MET A 161 -17.18 -33.65 -30.80
C MET A 161 -17.38 -33.70 -32.32
N PRO A 162 -17.50 -34.89 -32.94
CA PRO A 162 -17.51 -35.02 -34.40
C PRO A 162 -18.67 -34.31 -35.10
N TRP A 163 -19.65 -33.80 -34.34
CA TRP A 163 -20.79 -33.04 -34.84
C TRP A 163 -20.64 -31.51 -34.72
N GLU A 164 -19.55 -31.00 -34.12
CA GLU A 164 -19.28 -29.57 -33.97
C GLU A 164 -18.30 -29.10 -35.07
N GLN A 165 -18.62 -27.96 -35.73
CA GLN A 165 -17.78 -27.33 -36.76
C GLN A 165 -17.27 -25.97 -36.31
#